data_AF-A0A3N7HL48-F1
#
_entry.id   AF-A0A3N7HL48-F1
#
_cell.length_a   1.000
_cell.length_b   1.000
_cell.length_c   1.000
_cell.angle_alpha   90.00
_cell.angle_beta   90.00
_cell.angle_gamma   90.00
#
_symmetry.space_group_name_H-M   'P 1'
#
loop_
_entity.id
_entity.type
_entity.pdbx_description
1 polymer ?
#
loop_
_entity_poly.entity_id
_entity_poly.type
_entity_poly.pdbx_seq_one_letter_code
_entity_poly.pdbx_strand_id
1 'polypeptide(L)'
;MMTKPPMVSAHSKAFDMVDTAAARDVLRSHCERRKYRQKVPGWYGISVDTGANLQFGAALDFPWVRSDEMDEATRDMPEPQPVEKVLGPRRRPVKEKIGRNAPCHCRSGTKYKKCHGR
;
A
#
# COMPACT_ATOMS: atom_id res chain seq x y z
N MET A 1 7.80 -19.94 9.33
CA MET A 1 6.49 -19.28 9.24
C MET A 1 6.51 -18.38 8.00
N MET A 2 5.81 -18.74 6.93
CA MET A 2 5.77 -17.95 5.70
C MET A 2 4.87 -16.74 5.94
N THR A 3 5.44 -15.54 6.12
CA THR A 3 4.68 -14.29 6.17
C THR A 3 4.05 -14.08 4.79
N LYS A 4 2.72 -14.04 4.70
CA LYS A 4 2.02 -13.72 3.44
C LYS A 4 2.60 -12.41 2.88
N PRO A 5 2.88 -12.33 1.57
CA PRO A 5 3.34 -11.09 0.96
C PRO A 5 2.29 -9.99 1.17
N PRO A 6 2.72 -8.71 1.30
CA PRO A 6 1.78 -7.61 1.45
C PRO A 6 0.88 -7.56 0.22
N MET A 7 -0.44 -7.67 0.43
CA MET A 7 -1.43 -7.53 -0.64
C MET A 7 -2.14 -6.20 -0.47
N VAL A 8 -2.21 -5.42 -1.55
CA VAL A 8 -2.94 -4.15 -1.58
C VAL A 8 -4.18 -4.34 -2.42
N SER A 9 -5.28 -3.76 -1.96
CA SER A 9 -6.51 -3.65 -2.74
C SER A 9 -6.87 -2.19 -2.84
N ALA A 10 -6.79 -1.61 -4.03
CA ALA A 10 -7.24 -0.26 -4.31
C ALA A 10 -8.61 -0.31 -4.98
N HIS A 11 -9.59 0.40 -4.43
CA HIS A 11 -10.90 0.62 -5.04
C HIS A 11 -11.15 2.12 -5.03
N SER A 12 -11.28 2.72 -6.21
CA SER A 12 -11.72 4.10 -6.35
C SER A 12 -13.21 4.10 -6.71
N LYS A 13 -14.01 4.78 -5.89
CA LYS A 13 -15.32 5.28 -6.32
C LYS A 13 -15.19 6.79 -6.34
N ALA A 14 -15.51 7.42 -7.49
CA ALA A 14 -15.61 8.86 -7.56
C ALA A 14 -16.78 9.30 -6.66
N PHE A 15 -16.47 10.00 -5.57
CA PHE A 15 -17.47 10.56 -4.67
C PHE A 15 -17.02 11.99 -4.36
N ASP A 16 -17.67 12.97 -4.98
CA ASP A 16 -17.40 14.38 -4.72
C ASP A 16 -17.81 14.72 -3.28
N MET A 17 -16.81 15.15 -2.52
CA MET A 17 -16.80 15.88 -1.25
C MET A 17 -18.15 16.01 -0.50
N VAL A 18 -18.45 15.03 0.35
CA VAL A 18 -19.07 15.26 1.67
C VAL A 18 -18.49 14.25 2.65
N ASP A 19 -17.76 14.72 3.67
CA ASP A 19 -17.36 13.92 4.83
C ASP A 19 -18.61 13.50 5.62
N THR A 20 -19.30 12.47 5.12
CA THR A 20 -20.50 11.92 5.73
C THR A 20 -20.12 10.69 6.55
N ALA A 21 -20.80 10.50 7.69
CA ALA A 21 -20.77 9.24 8.43
C ALA A 21 -20.99 8.03 7.51
N ALA A 22 -21.86 8.17 6.50
CA ALA A 22 -22.08 7.17 5.46
C ALA A 22 -20.80 6.77 4.69
N ALA A 23 -19.94 7.71 4.31
CA ALA A 23 -18.68 7.39 3.63
C ALA A 23 -17.72 6.59 4.53
N ARG A 24 -17.71 6.90 5.83
CA ARG A 24 -16.93 6.15 6.84
C ARG A 24 -17.48 4.74 7.03
N ASP A 25 -18.80 4.57 7.02
CA ASP A 25 -19.44 3.26 7.14
C ASP A 25 -19.22 2.40 5.91
N VAL A 26 -19.27 3.00 4.71
CA VAL A 26 -18.91 2.32 3.46
C VAL A 26 -17.45 1.85 3.49
N LEU A 27 -16.52 2.71 3.90
CA LEU A 27 -15.11 2.34 4.04
C LEU A 27 -14.93 1.21 5.06
N ARG A 28 -15.58 1.32 6.23
CA ARG A 28 -15.52 0.30 7.29
C ARG A 28 -16.03 -1.04 6.80
N SER A 29 -17.23 -1.09 6.19
CA SER A 29 -17.80 -2.32 5.64
C SER A 29 -16.91 -2.94 4.57
N HIS A 30 -16.30 -2.11 3.71
CA HIS A 30 -15.32 -2.61 2.73
C HIS A 30 -14.09 -3.23 3.41
N CYS A 31 -13.57 -2.57 4.44
CA CYS A 31 -12.42 -3.04 5.21
C CYS A 31 -12.73 -4.35 5.94
N GLU A 32 -13.91 -4.51 6.52
CA GLU A 32 -14.35 -5.73 7.19
C GLU A 32 -14.42 -6.90 6.22
N ARG A 33 -15.06 -6.71 5.06
CA ARG A 33 -15.12 -7.73 4.00
C ARG A 33 -13.74 -8.12 3.49
N ARG A 34 -12.85 -7.13 3.30
CA ARG A 34 -11.46 -7.37 2.86
C ARG A 34 -10.64 -8.12 3.91
N LYS A 35 -10.71 -7.70 5.17
CA LYS A 35 -10.11 -8.39 6.32
C LYS A 35 -10.58 -9.85 6.37
N TYR A 36 -11.88 -10.06 6.22
CA TYR A 36 -12.50 -11.37 6.23
C TYR A 36 -11.95 -12.26 5.10
N ARG A 37 -12.00 -11.78 3.85
CA ARG A 37 -11.54 -12.52 2.67
C ARG A 37 -10.06 -12.88 2.76
N GLN A 38 -9.22 -12.00 3.31
CA GLN A 38 -7.78 -12.24 3.45
C GLN A 38 -7.40 -13.09 4.67
N LYS A 39 -8.34 -13.31 5.60
CA LYS A 39 -8.15 -14.05 6.85
C LYS A 39 -6.97 -13.48 7.67
N VAL A 40 -7.01 -12.18 7.90
CA VAL A 40 -5.95 -11.43 8.62
C VAL A 40 -6.50 -10.86 9.94
N PRO A 41 -5.67 -10.79 11.01
CA PRO A 41 -6.10 -10.27 12.31
C PRO A 41 -6.25 -8.74 12.32
N GLY A 42 -5.58 -8.03 11.42
CA GLY A 42 -5.59 -6.58 11.31
C GLY A 42 -5.91 -6.10 9.90
N TRP A 43 -6.63 -4.99 9.78
CA TRP A 43 -6.82 -4.30 8.50
C TRP A 43 -6.87 -2.78 8.69
N TYR A 44 -6.18 -2.05 7.81
CA TYR A 44 -6.17 -0.59 7.78
C TYR A 44 -6.61 -0.11 6.40
N GLY A 45 -7.65 0.70 6.35
CA GLY A 45 -8.12 1.37 5.13
C GLY A 45 -8.06 2.87 5.29
N ILE A 46 -7.72 3.57 4.21
CA ILE A 46 -7.71 5.04 4.16
C ILE A 46 -8.57 5.51 2.99
N SER A 47 -9.30 6.60 3.20
CA SER A 47 -9.95 7.37 2.15
C SER A 47 -9.06 8.56 1.81
N VAL A 48 -8.86 8.78 0.52
CA VAL A 48 -8.13 9.94 -0.01
C VAL A 48 -9.01 10.66 -1.02
N ASP A 49 -8.89 11.99 -1.07
CA ASP A 49 -9.56 12.78 -2.09
C ASP A 49 -8.83 12.71 -3.44
N THR A 50 -9.34 13.42 -4.44
CA THR A 50 -8.72 13.53 -5.78
C THR A 50 -7.37 14.24 -5.78
N GLY A 51 -7.08 15.03 -4.74
CA GLY A 51 -5.78 15.66 -4.49
C GLY A 51 -4.81 14.76 -3.71
N ALA A 52 -5.18 13.51 -3.45
CA ALA A 52 -4.44 12.58 -2.60
C ALA A 52 -4.27 13.03 -1.13
N ASN A 53 -5.12 13.94 -0.66
CA ASN A 53 -5.16 14.29 0.76
C ASN A 53 -5.93 13.20 1.51
N LEU A 54 -5.40 12.82 2.67
CA LEU A 54 -6.05 11.86 3.55
C LEU A 54 -7.29 12.50 4.18
N GLN A 55 -8.44 11.87 3.98
CA GLN A 55 -9.71 12.31 4.55
C GLN A 55 -9.97 11.63 5.90
N PHE A 56 -10.05 10.30 5.90
CA PHE A 56 -10.30 9.49 7.09
C PHE A 56 -9.77 8.07 6.92
N GLY A 57 -9.69 7.32 8.02
CA GLY A 57 -9.26 5.92 8.00
C GLY A 57 -10.14 5.01 8.84
N ALA A 58 -10.05 3.71 8.56
CA ALA A 58 -10.64 2.63 9.34
C ALA A 58 -9.53 1.69 9.81
N ALA A 59 -9.51 1.41 11.11
CA ALA A 59 -8.61 0.44 11.73
C ALA A 59 -9.43 -0.70 12.34
N LEU A 60 -9.15 -1.93 11.94
CA LEU A 60 -9.84 -3.15 12.38
C LEU A 60 -8.83 -4.13 12.97
N ASP A 61 -8.63 -4.10 14.27
CA ASP A 61 -7.65 -4.95 14.96
C ASP A 61 -8.34 -5.91 15.94
N PHE A 62 -8.65 -7.10 15.45
CA PHE A 62 -9.35 -8.14 16.21
C PHE A 62 -9.19 -9.51 15.51
N PRO A 63 -9.18 -10.63 16.25
CA PRO A 63 -9.00 -11.95 15.64
C PRO A 63 -10.01 -12.22 14.52
N TRP A 64 -9.55 -12.89 13.45
CA TRP A 64 -10.44 -13.32 12.38
C TRP A 64 -11.29 -14.51 12.85
N VAL A 65 -12.60 -14.40 12.68
CA VAL A 65 -13.57 -15.46 13.00
C VAL A 65 -14.44 -15.71 11.77
N ARG A 66 -14.66 -16.98 11.46
CA ARG A 66 -15.52 -17.41 10.36
C ARG A 66 -17.00 -17.21 10.74
N SER A 67 -17.82 -16.72 9.81
CA SER A 67 -19.27 -16.73 9.93
C SER A 67 -19.94 -16.96 8.57
N ASP A 68 -21.10 -17.62 8.57
CA ASP A 68 -21.82 -17.94 7.33
C ASP A 68 -22.29 -16.66 6.60
N GLU A 69 -22.71 -15.64 7.35
CA GLU A 69 -23.07 -14.33 6.82
C GLU A 69 -21.91 -13.67 6.06
N MET A 70 -20.69 -13.76 6.60
CA MET A 70 -19.51 -13.18 5.96
C MET A 70 -18.98 -14.04 4.80
N ASP A 71 -19.18 -15.35 4.85
CA ASP A 71 -18.92 -16.25 3.72
C ASP A 71 -19.82 -15.89 2.52
N GLU A 72 -21.12 -15.65 2.77
CA GLU A 72 -22.07 -15.18 1.76
C GLU A 72 -21.68 -13.79 1.24
N ALA A 73 -21.48 -12.82 2.14
CA ALA A 73 -21.20 -11.42 1.78
C ALA A 73 -19.87 -11.22 1.03
N THR A 74 -18.96 -12.20 1.06
CA THR A 74 -17.64 -12.14 0.40
C THR A 74 -17.47 -13.15 -0.73
N ARG A 75 -18.50 -13.94 -1.07
CA ARG A 75 -18.44 -15.00 -2.10
C ARG A 75 -17.88 -14.50 -3.43
N ASP A 76 -18.44 -13.41 -3.95
CA ASP A 76 -18.11 -12.89 -5.28
C ASP A 76 -17.00 -11.84 -5.25
N MET A 77 -16.30 -11.71 -4.12
CA MET A 77 -15.27 -10.68 -3.98
C MET A 77 -13.99 -11.07 -4.74
N PRO A 78 -13.46 -10.20 -5.61
CA PRO A 78 -12.29 -10.50 -6.41
C PRO A 78 -11.05 -10.69 -5.52
N GLU A 79 -10.20 -11.64 -5.92
CA GLU A 79 -8.95 -11.89 -5.23
C GLU A 79 -8.05 -10.64 -5.25
N PRO A 80 -7.33 -10.38 -4.14
CA PRO A 80 -6.37 -9.28 -4.09
C PRO A 80 -5.27 -9.51 -5.13
N GLN A 81 -4.88 -8.47 -5.84
CA GLN A 81 -3.76 -8.54 -6.77
C GLN A 81 -2.45 -8.37 -6.01
N PRO A 82 -1.38 -9.12 -6.36
CA PRO A 82 -0.03 -8.86 -5.87
C PRO A 82 0.37 -7.42 -6.16
N VAL A 83 1.03 -6.77 -5.20
CA VAL A 83 1.42 -5.35 -5.30
C VAL A 83 2.32 -5.10 -6.51
N GLU A 84 3.16 -6.06 -6.87
CA GLU A 84 4.07 -6.00 -8.02
C GLU A 84 3.32 -5.97 -9.35
N LYS A 85 2.13 -6.60 -9.42
CA LYS A 85 1.28 -6.54 -10.61
C LYS A 85 0.59 -5.19 -10.75
N VAL A 86 0.25 -4.54 -9.63
CA VAL A 86 -0.49 -3.27 -9.62
C VAL A 86 0.44 -2.08 -9.77
N LEU A 87 1.55 -2.04 -9.02
CA LEU A 87 2.50 -0.92 -8.99
C LEU A 87 3.64 -1.09 -9.99
N GLY A 88 3.68 -2.23 -10.70
CA GLY A 88 4.80 -2.62 -11.53
C GLY A 88 6.01 -3.07 -10.72
N PRO A 89 7.08 -3.55 -11.39
CA PRO A 89 8.31 -3.91 -10.71
C PRO A 89 8.84 -2.70 -9.95
N ARG A 90 9.20 -2.92 -8.67
CA ARG A 90 9.87 -1.91 -7.84
C ARG A 90 11.06 -1.40 -8.64
N ARG A 91 10.98 -0.16 -9.15
CA ARG A 91 12.12 0.46 -9.86
C ARG A 91 13.25 0.45 -8.85
N ARG A 92 14.25 -0.41 -9.06
CA ARG A 92 15.50 -0.32 -8.28
C ARG A 92 15.94 1.12 -8.46
N PRO A 93 16.27 1.85 -7.38
CA PRO A 93 16.85 3.17 -7.55
C PRO A 93 18.00 2.99 -8.53
N VAL A 94 17.91 3.66 -9.68
CA VAL A 94 19.00 3.66 -10.63
C VAL A 94 20.15 4.26 -9.82
N LYS A 95 21.08 3.42 -9.38
CA LYS A 95 22.33 3.90 -8.82
C LYS A 95 22.97 4.62 -10.00
N GLU A 96 22.80 5.94 -10.06
CA GLU A 96 23.59 6.76 -10.96
C GLU A 96 25.04 6.40 -10.66
N LYS A 97 25.68 5.75 -11.63
CA LYS A 97 27.08 5.38 -11.50
C LYS A 97 27.84 6.69 -11.47
N ILE A 98 28.36 7.06 -10.30
CA ILE A 98 29.23 8.23 -10.17
C ILE A 98 30.36 8.07 -11.19
N GLY A 99 30.47 9.02 -12.12
CA GLY A 99 31.49 8.97 -13.15
C GLY A 99 32.89 8.97 -12.51
N ARG A 100 33.81 8.16 -13.05
CA ARG A 100 35.18 8.00 -12.50
C ARG A 100 35.91 9.34 -12.31
N ASN A 101 35.64 10.33 -13.16
CA ASN A 101 36.22 11.68 -13.10
C ASN A 101 35.34 12.73 -12.40
N ALA A 102 34.11 12.42 -11.98
CA ALA A 102 33.22 13.34 -11.29
C ALA A 102 33.73 13.67 -9.86
N PRO A 103 33.33 14.80 -9.26
CA PRO A 103 33.62 15.10 -7.86
C PRO A 103 33.14 13.97 -6.94
N CYS A 104 33.95 13.63 -5.93
CA CYS A 104 33.61 12.58 -4.99
C CYS A 104 32.47 13.01 -4.06
N HIS A 105 31.53 12.09 -3.78
CA HIS A 105 30.37 12.35 -2.93
C HIS A 105 30.71 12.70 -1.47
N CYS A 106 31.92 12.39 -1.01
CA CYS A 106 32.43 12.78 0.31
C CYS A 106 32.81 14.27 0.42
N ARG A 107 32.65 15.06 -0.65
CA ARG A 107 32.98 16.50 -0.72
C ARG A 107 34.45 16.83 -0.46
N SER A 108 35.37 15.89 -0.66
CA SER A 108 36.82 16.13 -0.53
C SER A 108 37.42 17.07 -1.59
N GLY A 109 36.63 17.52 -2.57
CA GLY A 109 37.10 18.31 -3.71
C GLY A 109 37.87 17.51 -4.78
N THR A 110 38.13 16.22 -4.55
CA THR A 110 38.86 15.36 -5.49
C THR A 110 37.95 14.55 -6.40
N LYS A 111 38.48 14.08 -7.55
CA LYS A 111 37.77 13.16 -8.47
C LYS A 111 37.51 11.81 -7.80
N TYR A 112 36.35 11.19 -8.07
CA TYR A 112 35.92 9.91 -7.49
C TYR A 112 37.02 8.83 -7.53
N LYS A 113 37.68 8.66 -8.68
CA LYS A 113 38.79 7.68 -8.85
C LYS A 113 40.01 7.87 -7.94
N LYS A 114 40.19 9.06 -7.39
CA LYS A 114 41.32 9.37 -6.48
C LYS A 114 40.90 9.30 -5.00
N CYS A 115 39.63 9.02 -4.72
CA CYS A 115 39.08 9.01 -3.37
C CYS A 115 38.38 7.67 -3.11
N HIS A 116 37.05 7.60 -3.27
CA HIS A 116 36.26 6.39 -3.00
C HIS A 116 36.16 5.41 -4.19
N GLY A 117 36.72 5.77 -5.35
CA GLY A 117 36.73 4.95 -6.56
C GLY A 117 38.03 4.19 -6.80
N ARG A 118 38.73 3.77 -5.73
CA ARG A 118 39.86 2.83 -5.83
C ARG A 118 39.37 1.46 -6.30
#